data_AF-A0A7S3FCG9-F1
#
_entry.id   AF-A0A7S3FCG9-F1
#
_cell.length_a   1.000
_cell.length_b   1.000
_cell.length_c   1.000
_cell.angle_alpha   90.00
_cell.angle_beta   90.00
_cell.angle_gamma   90.00
#
_symmetry.space_group_name_H-M   'P 1'
#
loop_
_entity.id
_entity.type
_entity.pdbx_description
1 polymer ?
#
loop_
_entity_poly.entity_id
_entity_poly.type
_entity_poly.pdbx_seq_one_letter_code
_entity_poly.pdbx_strand_id
1 'polypeptide(L)'
;PCESVLVASAAADKRVSLWRLTPGDGSAPAALKRCYRASLPKKCSALCFVAGPSGGDGEGGWLLAADKWGDVFGVPLADVPLSRSECVDIAEGAEASEHPLRPMLVFGHCCSIVAAMDAARSDTHTCAIASGDRDGRVRLTCWPSALTRERCGGAG
;
A
#
# COMPACT_ATOMS: atom_id res chain seq x y z
N PRO A 1 -25.77 -2.70 1.12
CA PRO A 1 -24.68 -3.25 1.94
C PRO A 1 -23.54 -2.24 2.08
N CYS A 2 -23.23 -1.77 3.30
CA CYS A 2 -22.11 -0.86 3.51
C CYS A 2 -20.80 -1.58 3.20
N GLU A 3 -20.15 -1.17 2.11
CA GLU A 3 -18.88 -1.74 1.66
C GLU A 3 -17.79 -1.46 2.70
N SER A 4 -16.93 -2.44 2.95
CA SER A 4 -15.78 -2.26 3.84
C SER A 4 -14.69 -1.43 3.16
N VAL A 5 -14.06 -0.53 3.90
CA VAL A 5 -13.00 0.36 3.38
C VAL A 5 -11.63 -0.17 3.79
N LEU A 6 -10.65 -0.12 2.89
CA LEU A 6 -9.25 -0.39 3.23
C LEU A 6 -8.53 0.90 3.61
N VAL A 7 -7.82 0.86 4.72
CA VAL A 7 -7.02 1.97 5.24
C VAL A 7 -5.59 1.47 5.41
N ALA A 8 -4.62 2.30 5.02
CA ALA A 8 -3.22 2.04 5.31
C ALA A 8 -2.74 3.01 6.37
N SER A 9 -1.86 2.54 7.26
CA SER A 9 -1.15 3.39 8.21
C SER A 9 0.31 3.00 8.27
N ALA A 10 1.13 3.96 8.70
CA ALA A 10 2.52 3.69 9.03
C ALA A 10 2.84 4.24 10.40
N ALA A 11 3.65 3.50 11.14
CA ALA A 11 4.07 3.84 12.50
C ALA A 11 5.55 4.22 12.55
N ALA A 12 5.95 4.85 13.66
CA ALA A 12 7.34 5.25 13.88
C ALA A 12 8.31 4.07 14.00
N ASP A 13 7.78 2.87 14.25
CA ASP A 13 8.48 1.58 14.35
C ASP A 13 8.90 0.99 12.99
N LYS A 14 8.82 1.79 11.90
CA LYS A 14 9.10 1.37 10.52
C LYS A 14 8.10 0.35 9.98
N ARG A 15 6.96 0.15 10.65
CA ARG A 15 5.95 -0.79 10.18
C ARG A 15 4.85 -0.07 9.42
N VAL A 16 4.43 -0.69 8.33
CA VAL A 16 3.20 -0.35 7.61
C VAL A 16 2.14 -1.38 7.93
N SER A 17 0.88 -0.96 7.97
CA SER A 17 -0.25 -1.83 8.26
C SER A 17 -1.41 -1.53 7.33
N LEU A 18 -2.10 -2.58 6.90
CA LEU A 18 -3.39 -2.46 6.23
C LEU A 18 -4.49 -2.89 7.18
N TRP A 19 -5.57 -2.13 7.13
CA TRP A 19 -6.72 -2.26 8.00
C TRP A 19 -7.97 -2.33 7.16
N ARG A 20 -8.87 -3.23 7.52
CA ARG A 20 -10.22 -3.27 7.00
C ARG A 20 -11.15 -2.59 8.00
N LEU A 21 -11.74 -1.49 7.59
CA LEU A 21 -12.80 -0.80 8.30
C LEU A 21 -14.13 -1.44 7.89
N THR A 22 -14.81 -2.06 8.85
CA THR A 22 -16.20 -2.49 8.70
C THR A 22 -17.08 -1.40 9.29
N PRO A 23 -17.92 -0.71 8.48
CA PRO A 23 -18.85 0.29 8.98
C PRO A 23 -19.79 -0.32 10.02
N GLY A 24 -20.11 0.44 11.06
CA GLY A 24 -21.17 0.04 11.98
C GLY A 24 -22.53 0.08 11.31
N ASP A 25 -23.45 -0.77 11.75
CA ASP A 25 -24.82 -0.87 11.23
C ASP A 25 -25.86 -0.27 12.19
N GLY A 26 -25.42 0.61 13.09
CA GLY A 26 -26.24 1.23 14.13
C GLY A 26 -26.43 0.36 15.38
N SER A 27 -26.24 -0.95 15.27
CA SER A 27 -26.27 -1.89 16.40
C SER A 27 -24.87 -2.17 16.99
N ALA A 28 -23.84 -2.09 16.14
CA ALA A 28 -22.44 -2.22 16.53
C ALA A 28 -21.61 -1.01 16.04
N PRO A 29 -20.60 -0.56 16.81
CA PRO A 29 -19.67 0.47 16.35
C PRO A 29 -18.85 -0.03 15.15
N ALA A 30 -18.33 0.92 14.35
CA ALA A 30 -17.40 0.59 13.28
C ALA A 30 -16.16 -0.13 13.85
N ALA A 31 -15.70 -1.17 13.16
CA ALA A 31 -14.59 -2.00 13.61
C ALA A 31 -13.42 -1.93 12.62
N LEU A 32 -12.21 -1.75 13.15
CA LEU A 32 -10.95 -1.80 12.41
C LEU A 32 -10.27 -3.15 12.69
N LYS A 33 -10.10 -3.97 11.65
CA LYS A 33 -9.33 -5.22 11.74
C LYS A 33 -8.03 -5.08 10.96
N ARG A 34 -6.91 -5.48 11.54
CA ARG A 34 -5.62 -5.45 10.85
C ARG A 34 -5.47 -6.71 10.00
N CYS A 35 -5.23 -6.53 8.71
CA CYS A 35 -5.11 -7.64 7.74
C CYS A 35 -3.68 -7.83 7.25
N TYR A 36 -2.83 -6.81 7.39
CA TYR A 36 -1.43 -6.86 6.99
C TYR A 36 -0.57 -6.02 7.93
N ARG A 37 0.65 -6.49 8.19
CA ARG A 37 1.71 -5.70 8.80
C ARG A 37 3.05 -6.16 8.24
N ALA A 38 3.87 -5.20 7.84
CA ALA A 38 5.24 -5.47 7.42
C ALA A 38 6.19 -4.37 7.86
N SER A 39 7.45 -4.77 8.03
CA SER A 39 8.56 -3.90 8.38
C SER A 39 9.22 -3.35 7.12
N LEU A 40 9.43 -2.03 7.08
CA LEU A 40 10.23 -1.34 6.08
C LEU A 40 11.68 -1.18 6.57
N PRO A 41 12.67 -1.02 5.67
CA PRO A 41 14.06 -0.74 6.06
C PRO A 41 14.21 0.53 6.91
N LYS A 42 13.39 1.55 6.62
CA LYS A 42 13.34 2.81 7.36
C LYS A 42 11.91 3.24 7.64
N LYS A 43 11.76 4.27 8.49
CA LYS A 43 10.45 4.82 8.86
C LYS A 43 9.74 5.31 7.59
N CYS A 44 8.48 4.93 7.44
CA CYS A 44 7.64 5.39 6.35
C CYS A 44 7.43 6.91 6.43
N SER A 45 7.51 7.60 5.30
CA SER A 45 7.23 9.03 5.16
C SER A 45 5.98 9.32 4.35
N ALA A 46 5.56 8.43 3.43
CA ALA A 46 4.32 8.56 2.67
C ALA A 46 3.70 7.21 2.30
N LEU A 47 2.38 7.18 2.10
CA LEU A 47 1.61 6.01 1.65
C LEU A 47 0.68 6.42 0.50
N CYS A 48 0.42 5.51 -0.43
CA CYS A 48 -0.56 5.72 -1.51
C CYS A 48 -1.10 4.38 -2.01
N PHE A 49 -2.39 4.34 -2.36
CA PHE A 49 -2.95 3.21 -3.09
C PHE A 49 -2.90 3.49 -4.58
N VAL A 50 -2.50 2.49 -5.36
CA VAL A 50 -2.48 2.57 -6.82
C VAL A 50 -3.23 1.38 -7.42
N ALA A 51 -3.93 1.61 -8.53
CA ALA A 51 -4.53 0.52 -9.29
C ALA A 51 -3.44 -0.41 -9.81
N GLY A 52 -3.68 -1.72 -9.87
CA GLY A 52 -2.71 -2.65 -10.41
C GLY A 52 -2.67 -2.66 -11.94
N PRO A 53 -1.75 -3.46 -12.50
CA PRO A 53 -1.52 -3.57 -13.96
C PRO A 53 -2.73 -4.12 -14.73
N SER A 54 -3.50 -4.98 -14.09
CA SER A 54 -4.64 -5.67 -14.69
C SER A 54 -5.88 -4.82 -14.44
N GLY A 55 -6.21 -3.93 -15.38
CA GLY A 55 -7.27 -2.92 -15.25
C GLY A 55 -8.71 -3.43 -15.18
N GLY A 56 -9.00 -4.50 -14.43
CA GLY A 56 -10.34 -4.99 -14.13
C GLY A 56 -10.89 -4.42 -12.83
N ASP A 57 -12.22 -4.31 -12.78
CA ASP A 57 -12.99 -3.77 -11.67
C ASP A 57 -12.76 -4.57 -10.38
N GLY A 58 -11.96 -4.01 -9.48
CA GLY A 58 -12.08 -4.25 -8.04
C GLY A 58 -11.47 -5.55 -7.52
N GLU A 59 -10.14 -5.69 -7.55
CA GLU A 59 -9.37 -6.39 -6.48
C GLU A 59 -7.83 -6.32 -6.65
N GLY A 60 -7.32 -6.06 -7.86
CA GLY A 60 -5.88 -6.03 -8.13
C GLY A 60 -5.23 -4.66 -7.91
N GLY A 61 -5.15 -4.16 -6.67
CA GLY A 61 -4.47 -2.90 -6.33
C GLY A 61 -3.10 -3.10 -5.68
N TRP A 62 -2.38 -2.01 -5.42
CA TRP A 62 -1.13 -2.01 -4.68
C TRP A 62 -1.14 -0.93 -3.60
N LEU A 63 -0.56 -1.24 -2.43
CA LEU A 63 -0.13 -0.24 -1.47
C LEU A 63 1.32 0.14 -1.79
N LEU A 64 1.58 1.42 -1.97
CA LEU A 64 2.92 1.99 -2.04
C LEU A 64 3.27 2.65 -0.71
N ALA A 65 4.50 2.44 -0.26
CA ALA A 65 5.05 3.02 0.96
C ALA A 65 6.44 3.59 0.69
N ALA A 66 6.56 4.91 0.80
CA ALA A 66 7.85 5.60 0.75
C ALA A 66 8.48 5.61 2.12
N ASP A 67 9.77 5.31 2.20
CA ASP A 67 10.55 5.46 3.41
C ASP A 67 11.30 6.80 3.47
N LYS A 68 11.84 7.13 4.65
CA LYS A 68 12.54 8.40 4.88
C LYS A 68 13.85 8.57 4.10
N TRP A 69 14.34 7.52 3.45
CA TRP A 69 15.52 7.60 2.56
C TRP A 69 15.11 7.93 1.13
N GLY A 70 13.83 7.82 0.81
CA GLY A 70 13.28 8.11 -0.52
C GLY A 70 12.95 6.84 -1.31
N ASP A 71 13.19 5.65 -0.75
CA ASP A 71 12.85 4.38 -1.39
C ASP A 71 11.34 4.13 -1.29
N VAL A 72 10.74 3.70 -2.39
CA VAL A 72 9.31 3.38 -2.48
C VAL A 72 9.13 1.89 -2.64
N PHE A 73 8.42 1.29 -1.69
CA PHE A 73 8.11 -0.12 -1.66
C PHE A 73 6.65 -0.38 -2.04
N GLY A 74 6.40 -1.46 -2.76
CA GLY A 74 5.07 -1.90 -3.18
C GLY A 74 4.65 -3.19 -2.51
N VAL A 75 3.37 -3.27 -2.14
CA VAL A 75 2.69 -4.45 -1.64
C VAL A 75 1.46 -4.72 -2.54
N PRO A 76 1.43 -5.82 -3.29
CA PRO A 76 0.25 -6.20 -4.05
C PRO A 76 -0.89 -6.56 -3.09
N LEU A 77 -2.04 -5.90 -3.24
CA LEU A 77 -3.20 -6.15 -2.38
C LEU A 77 -3.84 -7.51 -2.66
N ALA A 78 -3.65 -8.07 -3.85
CA ALA A 78 -4.11 -9.42 -4.21
C ALA A 78 -3.44 -10.51 -3.36
N ASP A 79 -2.22 -10.26 -2.86
CA ASP A 79 -1.49 -11.22 -2.04
C ASP A 79 -1.71 -10.98 -0.54
N VAL A 80 -2.55 -10.01 -0.18
CA VAL A 80 -2.93 -9.75 1.21
C VAL A 80 -4.21 -10.53 1.49
N PRO A 81 -4.27 -11.32 2.58
CA PRO A 81 -5.48 -12.03 3.00
C PRO A 81 -6.51 -11.02 3.50
N LEU A 82 -7.23 -10.44 2.55
CA LEU A 82 -8.19 -9.40 2.76
C LEU A 82 -9.54 -9.96 3.23
N SER A 83 -9.69 -11.28 3.37
CA SER A 83 -10.92 -11.92 3.82
C SER A 83 -11.22 -11.59 5.30
N ARG A 84 -12.51 -11.46 5.66
CA ARG A 84 -12.92 -11.09 7.03
C ARG A 84 -12.45 -12.07 8.11
N SER A 85 -12.24 -13.34 7.74
CA SER A 85 -11.87 -14.42 8.65
C SER A 85 -10.38 -14.43 9.01
N GLU A 86 -9.52 -13.80 8.20
CA GLU A 86 -8.06 -13.82 8.35
C GLU A 86 -7.51 -12.53 8.99
N CYS A 87 -8.31 -11.47 9.07
CA CYS A 87 -7.92 -10.23 9.74
C CYS A 87 -8.03 -10.39 11.27
N VAL A 88 -7.01 -9.95 11.98
CA VAL A 88 -6.90 -10.08 13.44
C VAL A 88 -7.64 -8.93 14.13
N ASP A 89 -8.53 -9.26 15.06
CA ASP A 89 -9.11 -8.29 15.99
C ASP A 89 -8.03 -7.85 16.98
N ILE A 90 -7.72 -6.56 16.97
CA ILE A 90 -6.76 -6.01 17.94
C ILE A 90 -7.54 -5.74 19.23
N ALA A 91 -7.76 -6.79 20.01
CA ALA A 91 -7.74 -6.61 21.45
C ALA A 91 -6.33 -6.16 21.83
N GLU A 92 -6.23 -5.13 22.68
CA GLU A 92 -4.98 -4.48 23.09
C GLU A 92 -3.89 -5.53 23.42
N GLY A 93 -2.77 -5.51 22.68
CA GLY A 93 -1.58 -6.30 23.00
C GLY A 93 -1.29 -7.53 22.12
N ALA A 94 -2.18 -7.92 21.20
CA ALA A 94 -1.84 -8.97 20.23
C ALA A 94 -0.89 -8.45 19.14
N GLU A 95 0.40 -8.82 19.22
CA GLU A 95 1.32 -8.77 18.08
C GLU A 95 0.76 -9.71 17.00
N ALA A 96 -0.05 -9.17 16.08
CA ALA A 96 -0.40 -9.92 14.87
C ALA A 96 0.93 -10.25 14.17
N SER A 97 1.13 -11.53 13.85
CA SER A 97 2.37 -11.99 13.23
C SER A 97 2.64 -11.16 11.97
N GLU A 98 3.89 -10.74 11.78
CA GLU A 98 4.31 -10.11 10.54
C GLU A 98 3.94 -11.03 9.37
N HIS A 99 3.27 -10.47 8.36
CA HIS A 99 2.88 -11.26 7.20
C HIS A 99 4.15 -11.62 6.42
N PRO A 100 4.29 -12.85 5.89
CA PRO A 100 5.51 -13.27 5.18
C PRO A 100 5.77 -12.46 3.91
N LEU A 101 4.74 -11.78 3.39
CA LEU A 101 4.83 -10.94 2.20
C LEU A 101 5.66 -9.69 2.48
N ARG A 102 6.85 -9.66 1.89
CA ARG A 102 7.79 -8.55 2.03
C ARG A 102 7.48 -7.44 1.02
N PRO A 103 7.45 -6.16 1.45
CA PRO A 103 7.39 -5.03 0.53
C PRO A 103 8.56 -5.07 -0.46
N MET A 104 8.28 -4.80 -1.74
CA MET A 104 9.28 -4.86 -2.81
C MET A 104 9.69 -3.46 -3.23
N LEU A 105 10.97 -3.22 -3.51
CA LEU A 105 11.41 -1.93 -4.04
C LEU A 105 10.82 -1.70 -5.45
N VAL A 106 10.19 -0.54 -5.66
CA VAL A 106 9.60 -0.12 -6.94
C VAL A 106 10.44 0.96 -7.59
N PHE A 107 10.76 2.02 -6.85
CA PHE A 107 11.63 3.12 -7.29
C PHE A 107 12.17 3.85 -6.06
N GLY A 108 13.04 4.85 -6.26
CA GLY A 108 13.53 5.67 -5.16
C GLY A 108 13.93 7.09 -5.58
N HIS A 109 13.97 7.98 -4.59
CA HIS A 109 14.60 9.29 -4.64
C HIS A 109 15.96 9.25 -3.93
N CYS A 110 16.81 10.25 -4.16
CA CYS A 110 18.05 10.40 -3.40
C CYS A 110 17.84 11.04 -2.01
N CYS A 111 16.59 11.42 -1.69
CA CYS A 111 16.22 12.02 -0.42
C CYS A 111 14.75 11.71 -0.07
N SER A 112 14.36 11.98 1.18
CA SER A 112 13.03 11.65 1.70
C SER A 112 11.91 12.22 0.82
N ILE A 113 10.90 11.41 0.52
CA ILE A 113 9.64 11.86 -0.05
C ILE A 113 8.83 12.54 1.06
N VAL A 114 8.34 13.75 0.81
CA VAL A 114 7.65 14.63 1.79
C VAL A 114 6.31 15.14 1.25
N ALA A 115 6.22 15.37 -0.07
CA ALA A 115 5.02 15.86 -0.72
C ALA A 115 4.39 14.71 -1.53
N ALA A 116 3.25 14.22 -1.04
CA ALA A 116 2.26 13.35 -1.69
C ALA A 116 2.75 12.33 -2.73
N MET A 117 2.49 11.04 -2.47
CA MET A 117 2.37 10.07 -3.56
C MET A 117 0.93 10.11 -4.04
N ASP A 118 0.70 10.56 -5.26
CA ASP A 118 -0.63 10.52 -5.89
C ASP A 118 -0.55 9.77 -7.22
N ALA A 119 -1.59 9.00 -7.53
CA ALA A 119 -1.65 8.15 -8.71
C ALA A 119 -2.85 8.54 -9.57
N ALA A 120 -2.57 9.19 -10.69
CA ALA A 120 -3.57 9.49 -11.70
C ALA A 120 -3.64 8.36 -12.72
N ARG A 121 -4.83 7.78 -12.92
CA ARG A 121 -5.08 6.75 -13.94
C ARG A 121 -5.34 7.41 -15.29
N SER A 122 -4.57 7.04 -16.31
CA SER A 122 -4.88 7.33 -17.71
C SER A 122 -5.85 6.28 -18.25
N ASP A 123 -6.64 6.70 -19.24
CA ASP A 123 -7.41 5.91 -20.19
C ASP A 123 -6.65 4.70 -20.80
N THR A 124 -5.32 4.71 -20.77
CA THR A 124 -4.45 3.66 -21.35
C THR A 124 -4.02 2.54 -20.37
N HIS A 125 -4.70 2.37 -19.23
CA HIS A 125 -4.32 1.41 -18.17
C HIS A 125 -2.95 1.67 -17.52
N THR A 126 -2.40 2.87 -17.70
CA THR A 126 -1.18 3.31 -17.02
C THR A 126 -1.55 4.34 -15.95
N CYS A 127 -0.87 4.29 -14.81
CA CYS A 127 -0.98 5.33 -13.79
C CYS A 127 0.33 6.12 -13.75
N ALA A 128 0.27 7.42 -13.44
CA ALA A 128 1.47 8.20 -13.12
C ALA A 128 1.52 8.43 -11.62
N ILE A 129 2.61 8.03 -10.98
CA ILE A 129 2.88 8.32 -9.57
C ILE A 129 3.66 9.63 -9.52
N ALA A 130 3.03 10.68 -9.00
CA ALA A 130 3.73 11.91 -8.64
C ALA A 130 4.30 11.76 -7.23
N SER A 131 5.56 12.15 -7.04
CA SER A 131 6.24 12.12 -5.74
C SER A 131 7.16 13.33 -5.61
N GLY A 132 6.97 14.11 -4.54
CA GLY A 132 7.77 15.28 -4.21
C GLY A 132 8.71 15.01 -3.04
N ASP A 133 9.99 15.33 -3.21
CA ASP A 133 11.01 15.12 -2.19
C ASP A 133 11.36 16.39 -1.40
N ARG A 134 12.13 16.19 -0.33
CA ARG A 134 12.58 17.24 0.59
C ARG A 134 13.39 18.34 -0.11
N ASP A 135 14.05 18.01 -1.23
CA ASP A 135 14.88 18.94 -1.96
C ASP A 135 14.06 19.75 -3.00
N GLY A 136 12.73 19.61 -2.97
CA GLY A 136 11.80 20.33 -3.83
C GLY A 136 11.68 19.75 -5.24
N ARG A 137 12.20 18.54 -5.48
CA ARG A 137 12.08 17.88 -6.79
C ARG A 137 10.79 17.09 -6.84
N VAL A 138 10.10 17.17 -7.97
CA VAL A 138 8.93 16.36 -8.28
C VAL A 138 9.32 15.34 -9.35
N ARG A 139 9.06 14.07 -9.06
CA ARG A 139 9.26 12.96 -9.98
C ARG A 139 7.90 12.41 -10.40
N LEU A 140 7.74 12.21 -11.70
CA LEU A 140 6.64 11.42 -12.27
C LEU A 140 7.17 10.05 -12.65
N THR A 141 6.59 9.00 -12.10
CA THR A 141 6.95 7.61 -12.38
C THR A 141 5.79 6.90 -13.03
N CYS A 142 6.00 6.34 -14.22
CA CYS A 142 4.98 5.52 -14.88
C CYS A 142 4.77 4.22 -14.10
N TRP A 143 3.50 3.86 -13.92
CA TRP A 143 3.04 2.67 -13.22
C TRP A 143 2.14 1.83 -14.15
N PRO A 144 2.35 0.50 -14.21
CA PRO A 144 3.40 -0.26 -13.52
C PRO A 144 4.79 0.05 -14.09
N SER A 145 5.78 0.14 -13.18
CA SER A 145 7.19 0.29 -13.52
C SER A 145 7.74 -0.98 -14.21
N ALA A 146 8.87 -0.88 -14.90
CA ALA A 146 9.53 -2.05 -15.52
C ALA A 146 9.80 -3.18 -14.52
N LEU A 147 10.27 -2.82 -13.31
CA LEU A 147 10.54 -3.76 -12.20
C LEU A 147 9.29 -4.51 -11.74
N THR A 148 8.11 -3.88 -11.84
CA THR A 148 6.84 -4.50 -11.49
C THR A 148 6.21 -5.30 -12.64
N ARG A 149 6.62 -5.08 -13.90
CA ARG A 149 6.11 -5.82 -15.07
C ARG A 149 6.71 -7.21 -15.19
N GLU A 150 8.00 -7.38 -14.90
CA GLU A 150 8.69 -8.68 -14.99
C GLU A 150 8.08 -9.76 -14.09
N ARG A 151 7.45 -9.37 -12.98
CA ARG A 151 6.79 -10.30 -12.05
C ARG A 151 5.34 -10.64 -12.42
N CYS A 152 4.63 -9.71 -13.06
CA CYS A 152 3.28 -9.97 -13.56
C CYS A 152 3.29 -10.78 -14.86
N GLY A 153 4.43 -10.86 -15.56
CA GLY A 153 4.63 -11.57 -16.81
C GLY A 153 5.34 -12.92 -16.69
N GLY A 154 5.12 -13.67 -15.60
CA GLY A 154 5.65 -15.03 -15.45
C GLY A 154 5.04 -16.03 -16.44
N ALA A 155 5.44 -15.96 -17.71
CA ALA A 155 5.43 -17.03 -18.71
C ALA A 155 6.12 -16.51 -19.99
N GLY A 156 7.38 -16.90 -20.16
CA GLY A 156 8.13 -16.85 -21.41
C GLY A 156 9.08 -18.02 -21.43
#